data_AF-A0A7C3TDY6-F1
#
_entry.id   AF-A0A7C3TDY6-F1
#
_cell.length_a   1.000
_cell.length_b   1.000
_cell.length_c   1.000
_cell.angle_alpha   90.00
_cell.angle_beta   90.00
_cell.angle_gamma   90.00
#
_symmetry.space_group_name_H-M   'P 1'
#
loop_
_entity.id
_entity.type
_entity.pdbx_description
1 polymer ?
#
loop_
_entity_poly.entity_id
_entity_poly.type
_entity_poly.pdbx_seq_one_letter_code
_entity_poly.pdbx_strand_id
1 'polypeptide(L)'
;MMLESGMQYSSARYQTERKTPIEQIPDERIKGGDMGLTKFLTLSDGTTVETPNFLRKSEEEIKRLQRVMSRAKKGSRNSRKLALRLAKQHHHVACQRDNHQNKTLATLYKANDILFLEKTICNQHDEEPSSSQEPPRHITWKVPPQGTVQSRYTW
;
A
#
# COMPACT_ATOMS: atom_id res chain seq x y z
N MET A 1 -33.64 -24.02 -18.88
CA MET A 1 -32.57 -23.50 -19.75
C MET A 1 -32.20 -22.12 -19.23
N MET A 2 -31.21 -22.01 -18.34
CA MET A 2 -30.76 -20.74 -17.77
C MET A 2 -29.61 -20.21 -18.62
N LEU A 3 -29.77 -19.03 -19.22
CA LEU A 3 -28.69 -18.34 -19.90
C LEU A 3 -27.82 -17.66 -18.84
N GLU A 4 -26.65 -18.22 -18.55
CA GLU A 4 -25.61 -17.52 -17.80
C GLU A 4 -25.08 -16.38 -18.68
N SER A 5 -25.60 -15.17 -18.48
CA SER A 5 -25.06 -13.98 -19.13
C SER A 5 -23.73 -13.60 -18.47
N GLY A 6 -22.64 -14.14 -18.99
CA GLY A 6 -21.29 -13.73 -18.61
C GLY A 6 -21.00 -12.30 -19.07
N MET A 7 -20.83 -11.38 -18.12
CA MET A 7 -20.28 -10.04 -18.39
C MET A 7 -18.79 -10.19 -18.70
N GLN A 8 -18.43 -10.10 -19.98
CA GLN A 8 -17.04 -9.99 -20.40
C GLN A 8 -16.59 -8.53 -20.29
N TYR A 9 -15.48 -8.28 -19.59
CA TYR A 9 -14.82 -6.98 -19.58
C TYR A 9 -13.57 -7.08 -20.45
N SER A 10 -13.47 -6.23 -21.47
CA SER A 10 -12.22 -5.98 -22.20
C SER A 10 -11.60 -4.68 -21.66
N SER A 11 -10.39 -4.77 -21.12
CA SER A 11 -9.63 -3.57 -20.72
C SER A 11 -8.64 -3.22 -21.84
N ALA A 12 -8.85 -2.10 -22.52
CA ALA A 12 -7.87 -1.55 -23.45
C ALA A 12 -6.95 -0.59 -22.70
N ARG A 13 -5.63 -0.83 -22.74
CA ARG A 13 -4.63 0.11 -22.24
C ARG A 13 -4.06 0.86 -23.43
N TYR A 14 -4.25 2.17 -23.46
CA TYR A 14 -3.61 3.05 -24.44
C TYR A 14 -2.42 3.73 -23.78
N GLN A 15 -1.24 3.58 -24.37
CA GLN A 15 -0.06 4.38 -24.04
C GLN A 15 0.02 5.52 -25.04
N THR A 16 0.01 6.75 -24.54
CA THR A 16 0.25 7.95 -25.34
C THR A 16 1.64 8.47 -24.99
N GLU A 17 2.53 8.52 -25.97
CA GLU A 17 3.81 9.21 -25.84
C GLU A 17 3.57 10.69 -26.12
N ARG A 18 3.51 11.53 -25.07
CA ARG A 18 3.67 12.98 -25.26
C ARG A 18 5.16 13.26 -25.51
N LYS A 19 5.55 13.33 -26.78
CA LYS A 19 6.88 13.82 -27.18
C LYS A 19 6.84 15.34 -27.34
N THR A 20 6.87 16.06 -26.23
CA THR A 20 7.29 17.47 -26.25
C THR A 20 8.78 17.50 -25.88
N PRO A 21 9.67 18.05 -26.73
CA PRO A 21 11.08 18.22 -26.36
C PRO A 21 11.18 19.06 -25.08
N ILE A 22 11.96 18.57 -24.10
CA ILE A 22 12.11 19.19 -22.77
C ILE A 22 12.57 20.65 -22.89
N GLU A 23 13.32 20.98 -23.94
CA GLU A 23 13.86 22.30 -24.27
C GLU A 23 12.78 23.38 -24.56
N GLN A 24 11.52 22.99 -24.80
CA GLN A 24 10.43 23.93 -25.12
C GLN A 24 9.55 24.27 -23.91
N ILE A 25 9.86 23.74 -22.73
CA ILE A 25 9.05 23.94 -21.53
C ILE A 25 9.66 25.10 -20.75
N PRO A 26 8.88 26.18 -20.48
CA PRO A 26 9.36 27.29 -19.67
C PRO A 26 9.82 26.82 -18.29
N ASP A 27 10.92 27.35 -17.77
CA ASP A 27 11.49 26.96 -16.46
C ASP A 27 10.46 27.05 -15.32
N GLU A 28 9.54 28.01 -15.39
CA GLU A 28 8.44 28.19 -14.43
C GLU A 28 7.46 27.00 -14.36
N ARG A 29 7.42 26.17 -15.40
CA ARG A 29 6.57 24.97 -15.53
C ARG A 29 7.30 23.69 -15.14
N ILE A 30 8.57 23.79 -14.75
CA ILE A 30 9.39 22.70 -14.23
C ILE A 30 9.46 22.86 -12.71
N LYS A 31 8.93 21.89 -11.95
CA LYS A 31 8.97 21.94 -10.49
C LYS A 31 9.59 20.70 -9.88
N GLY A 32 10.54 20.93 -8.98
CA GLY A 32 11.02 19.92 -8.04
C GLY A 32 10.11 19.89 -6.81
N GLY A 33 9.87 18.71 -6.26
CA GLY A 33 9.04 18.53 -5.07
C GLY A 33 9.60 17.48 -4.12
N ASP A 34 9.69 17.84 -2.85
CA ASP A 34 10.05 16.95 -1.74
C ASP A 34 8.78 16.40 -1.09
N MET A 35 8.71 15.07 -0.97
CA MET A 35 7.61 14.37 -0.30
C MET A 35 7.99 14.05 1.15
N GLY A 36 7.34 14.73 2.10
CA GLY A 36 7.61 14.59 3.53
C GLY A 36 6.49 13.93 4.34
N LEU A 37 6.77 13.68 5.62
CA LEU A 37 5.79 13.19 6.60
C LEU A 37 4.93 14.33 7.18
N THR A 38 5.56 15.46 7.51
CA THR A 38 4.89 16.64 8.07
C THR A 38 4.04 17.34 7.01
N LYS A 39 4.61 17.54 5.82
CA LYS A 39 3.92 18.05 4.64
C LYS A 39 4.01 17.01 3.55
N PHE A 40 2.87 16.69 2.94
CA PHE A 40 2.77 15.65 1.92
C PHE A 40 3.65 15.95 0.69
N LEU A 41 3.72 17.22 0.29
CA LEU A 41 4.57 17.69 -0.81
C LEU A 41 4.96 19.15 -0.60
N THR A 42 6.24 19.47 -0.82
CA THR A 42 6.73 20.85 -0.88
C THR A 42 7.38 21.06 -2.24
N LEU A 43 6.84 21.97 -3.04
CA LEU A 43 7.39 22.32 -4.35
C LEU A 43 8.45 23.42 -4.24
N SER A 44 9.32 23.49 -5.25
CA SER A 44 10.39 24.50 -5.37
C SER A 44 9.87 25.95 -5.46
N ASP A 45 8.60 26.16 -5.81
CA ASP A 45 7.93 27.47 -5.82
C ASP A 45 7.36 27.89 -4.45
N GLY A 46 7.55 27.05 -3.41
CA GLY A 46 7.02 27.27 -2.07
C GLY A 46 5.58 26.76 -1.87
N THR A 47 4.93 26.18 -2.88
CA THR A 47 3.61 25.56 -2.73
C THR A 47 3.72 24.30 -1.89
N THR A 48 2.90 24.19 -0.85
CA THR A 48 2.88 23.02 0.03
C THR A 48 1.52 22.34 0.05
N VAL A 49 1.54 21.00 0.02
CA VAL A 49 0.36 20.15 0.22
C VAL A 49 0.45 19.55 1.61
N GLU A 50 -0.57 19.77 2.42
CA GLU A 50 -0.64 19.26 3.79
C GLU A 50 -0.97 17.77 3.83
N THR A 51 -0.41 17.07 4.80
CA THR A 51 -0.72 15.65 5.04
C THR A 51 -2.14 15.52 5.58
N PRO A 52 -3.01 14.74 4.91
CA PRO A 52 -4.42 14.70 5.30
C PRO A 52 -4.64 13.87 6.57
N ASN A 53 -5.44 14.41 7.49
CA ASN A 53 -5.69 13.82 8.82
C ASN A 53 -6.64 12.59 8.84
N PHE A 54 -7.12 12.10 7.69
CA PHE A 54 -8.07 10.98 7.63
C PHE A 54 -7.47 9.64 8.06
N LEU A 55 -6.14 9.51 7.97
CA LEU A 55 -5.43 8.27 8.31
C LEU A 55 -5.57 7.94 9.80
N ARG A 56 -5.52 8.94 10.69
CA ARG A 56 -5.59 8.75 12.14
C ARG A 56 -6.89 8.07 12.58
N LYS A 57 -8.04 8.55 12.09
CA LYS A 57 -9.35 7.97 12.40
C LYS A 57 -9.45 6.52 11.91
N SER A 58 -8.92 6.25 10.72
CA SER A 58 -8.94 4.90 10.15
C SER A 58 -8.04 3.95 10.91
N GLU A 59 -6.89 4.43 11.38
CA GLU A 59 -5.94 3.68 12.21
C GLU A 59 -6.52 3.31 13.58
N GLU A 60 -7.21 4.24 14.23
CA GLU A 60 -7.91 3.99 15.50
C GLU A 60 -8.93 2.85 15.36
N GLU A 61 -9.72 2.84 14.28
CA GLU A 61 -10.69 1.78 13.99
C GLU A 61 -10.02 0.44 13.67
N ILE A 62 -8.93 0.44 12.89
CA ILE A 62 -8.13 -0.77 12.62
C ILE A 62 -7.60 -1.36 13.94
N LYS A 63 -7.00 -0.54 14.80
CA LYS A 63 -6.49 -0.97 16.12
C LYS A 63 -7.62 -1.56 16.97
N ARG A 64 -8.81 -0.95 16.96
CA ARG A 64 -9.98 -1.46 17.67
C ARG A 64 -10.41 -2.83 17.14
N LEU A 65 -10.55 -2.98 15.82
CA LEU A 65 -10.93 -4.25 15.18
C LEU A 65 -9.90 -5.35 15.44
N GLN A 66 -8.60 -5.04 15.37
CA GLN A 66 -7.52 -5.97 15.70
C GLN A 66 -7.59 -6.45 17.16
N ARG A 67 -7.83 -5.56 18.13
CA ARG A 67 -8.01 -5.93 19.56
C ARG A 67 -9.22 -6.81 19.80
N VAL A 68 -10.33 -6.55 19.11
CA VAL A 68 -11.54 -7.39 19.23
C VAL A 68 -11.31 -8.75 18.58
N MET A 69 -10.62 -8.79 17.44
CA MET A 69 -10.29 -10.03 16.72
C MET A 69 -9.32 -10.91 17.52
N SER A 70 -8.33 -10.35 18.21
CA SER A 70 -7.37 -11.12 19.01
C SER A 70 -8.02 -11.83 20.20
N ARG A 71 -9.09 -11.25 20.76
CA ARG A 71 -9.87 -11.85 21.85
C ARG A 71 -10.93 -12.86 21.36
N ALA A 72 -11.20 -12.91 20.06
CA ALA A 72 -12.22 -13.79 19.51
C ALA A 72 -11.70 -15.23 19.34
N LYS A 73 -12.55 -16.23 19.60
CA LYS A 73 -12.21 -17.64 19.37
C LYS A 73 -11.85 -17.87 17.89
N LYS A 74 -10.62 -18.35 17.65
CA LYS A 74 -10.09 -18.67 16.32
C LYS A 74 -11.06 -19.63 15.59
N GLY A 75 -11.34 -19.34 14.32
CA GLY A 75 -12.23 -20.14 13.47
C GLY A 75 -13.74 -19.98 13.74
N SER A 76 -14.14 -19.23 14.77
CA SER A 76 -15.55 -18.96 15.04
C SER A 76 -16.19 -18.12 13.92
N ARG A 77 -17.52 -18.21 13.79
CA ARG A 77 -18.31 -17.37 12.86
C ARG A 77 -18.09 -15.87 13.12
N ASN A 78 -17.91 -15.47 14.38
CA ASN A 78 -17.64 -14.08 14.75
C ASN A 78 -16.23 -13.63 14.32
N SER A 79 -15.22 -14.47 14.52
CA SER A 79 -13.84 -14.19 14.08
C SER A 79 -13.75 -13.98 12.56
N ARG A 80 -14.45 -14.81 11.76
CA ARG A 80 -14.54 -14.61 10.30
C ARG A 80 -15.20 -13.29 9.91
N LYS A 81 -16.29 -12.90 10.58
CA LYS A 81 -16.95 -11.59 10.35
C LYS A 81 -16.01 -10.42 10.68
N LEU A 82 -15.25 -10.51 11.77
CA LEU A 82 -14.28 -9.48 12.16
C LEU A 82 -13.13 -9.36 11.17
N ALA A 83 -12.59 -10.50 10.70
CA ALA A 83 -11.56 -10.51 9.67
C ALA A 83 -12.02 -9.82 8.39
N LEU A 84 -13.26 -10.08 7.93
CA LEU A 84 -13.83 -9.39 6.78
C LEU A 84 -13.98 -7.88 7.00
N ARG A 85 -14.42 -7.45 8.19
CA ARG A 85 -14.51 -6.02 8.53
C ARG A 85 -13.14 -5.35 8.53
N LEU A 86 -12.13 -6.02 9.09
CA LEU A 86 -10.75 -5.54 9.11
C LEU A 86 -10.20 -5.40 7.68
N ALA A 87 -10.42 -6.41 6.82
CA ALA A 87 -10.01 -6.35 5.42
C ALA A 87 -10.69 -5.20 4.67
N LYS A 88 -12.00 -4.98 4.87
CA LYS A 88 -12.72 -3.83 4.30
C LYS A 88 -12.14 -2.50 4.77
N GLN A 89 -11.77 -2.40 6.04
CA GLN A 89 -11.18 -1.18 6.58
C GLN A 89 -9.79 -0.91 5.97
N HIS A 90 -8.95 -1.93 5.81
CA HIS A 90 -7.67 -1.79 5.11
C HIS A 90 -7.85 -1.37 3.65
N HIS A 91 -8.79 -1.98 2.94
CA HIS A 91 -9.12 -1.60 1.57
C HIS A 91 -9.59 -0.15 1.49
N HIS A 92 -10.44 0.29 2.41
CA HIS A 92 -10.91 1.66 2.48
C HIS A 92 -9.76 2.67 2.68
N VAL A 93 -8.78 2.35 3.54
CA VAL A 93 -7.58 3.18 3.72
C VAL A 93 -6.73 3.23 2.46
N ALA A 94 -6.52 2.10 1.78
CA ALA A 94 -5.79 2.06 0.52
C ALA A 94 -6.46 2.96 -0.53
N CYS A 95 -7.78 2.82 -0.74
CA CYS A 95 -8.52 3.68 -1.66
C CYS A 95 -8.46 5.16 -1.29
N GLN A 96 -8.50 5.50 0.00
CA GLN A 96 -8.35 6.89 0.44
C GLN A 96 -6.97 7.47 0.11
N ARG A 97 -5.91 6.67 0.33
CA ARG A 97 -4.53 7.07 -0.01
C ARG A 97 -4.37 7.29 -1.51
N ASP A 98 -4.84 6.34 -2.31
CA ASP A 98 -4.76 6.43 -3.78
C ASP A 98 -5.55 7.63 -4.30
N ASN A 99 -6.75 7.87 -3.75
CA ASN A 99 -7.56 9.03 -4.12
C ASN A 99 -6.88 10.36 -3.76
N HIS A 100 -6.24 10.45 -2.59
CA HIS A 100 -5.49 11.64 -2.21
C HIS A 100 -4.30 11.86 -3.15
N GLN A 101 -3.49 10.84 -3.39
CA GLN A 101 -2.34 10.90 -4.30
C GLN A 101 -2.77 11.32 -5.72
N ASN A 102 -3.79 10.67 -6.28
CA ASN A 102 -4.26 10.95 -7.62
C ASN A 102 -4.85 12.37 -7.75
N LYS A 103 -5.56 12.86 -6.74
CA LYS A 103 -6.08 14.24 -6.73
C LYS A 103 -4.96 15.27 -6.64
N THR A 104 -3.95 15.01 -5.81
CA THR A 104 -2.78 15.88 -5.69
C THR A 104 -2.02 15.92 -7.02
N LEU A 105 -1.71 14.75 -7.60
CA LEU A 105 -1.05 14.65 -8.89
C LEU A 105 -1.86 15.30 -10.02
N ALA A 106 -3.18 15.08 -10.08
CA ALA A 106 -4.03 15.70 -11.10
C ALA A 106 -4.04 17.23 -11.02
N THR A 107 -3.95 17.79 -9.81
CA THR A 107 -3.82 19.24 -9.61
C THR A 107 -2.44 19.72 -10.08
N LEU A 108 -1.38 18.99 -9.74
CA LEU A 108 -0.01 19.34 -10.11
C LEU A 108 0.26 19.24 -11.61
N TYR A 109 -0.24 18.19 -12.29
CA TYR A 109 -0.12 18.01 -13.74
C TYR A 109 -0.92 19.04 -14.54
N LYS A 110 -1.97 19.64 -13.96
CA LYS A 110 -2.69 20.74 -14.61
C LYS A 110 -1.92 22.05 -14.52
N ALA A 111 -1.16 22.25 -13.43
CA ALA A 111 -0.43 23.47 -13.18
C ALA A 111 0.98 23.46 -13.80
N ASN A 112 1.59 22.29 -14.00
CA ASN A 112 2.99 22.14 -14.38
C ASN A 112 3.15 21.09 -15.49
N ASP A 113 4.18 21.24 -16.32
CA ASP A 113 4.46 20.30 -17.42
C ASP A 113 5.46 19.22 -17.01
N ILE A 114 6.41 19.53 -16.12
CA ILE A 114 7.42 18.59 -15.61
C ILE A 114 7.44 18.64 -14.08
N LEU A 115 7.34 17.47 -13.44
CA LEU A 115 7.43 17.29 -11.99
C LEU A 115 8.57 16.32 -11.67
N PHE A 116 9.56 16.80 -10.94
CA PHE A 116 10.59 15.96 -10.31
C PHE A 116 10.17 15.70 -8.87
N LEU A 117 9.93 14.45 -8.51
CA LEU A 117 9.58 14.06 -7.15
C LEU A 117 10.73 13.27 -6.54
N GLU A 118 11.31 13.78 -5.46
CA GLU A 118 12.21 13.00 -4.65
C GLU A 118 11.43 12.24 -3.58
N LYS A 119 11.76 10.96 -3.42
CA LYS A 119 11.16 10.12 -2.39
C LYS A 119 12.09 10.14 -1.18
N THR A 120 11.74 10.94 -0.18
CA THR A 120 12.40 10.86 1.13
C THR A 120 11.94 9.60 1.84
N ILE A 121 12.75 8.54 1.79
CA ILE A 121 12.49 7.30 2.52
C ILE A 121 12.78 7.57 4.00
N CYS A 122 11.76 7.58 4.86
CA CYS A 122 11.98 7.47 6.30
C CYS A 122 12.01 6.01 6.73
N ASN A 123 13.19 5.59 7.21
CA ASN A 123 13.57 4.33 7.84
C ASN A 123 13.74 3.11 6.92
N GLN A 124 14.91 3.04 6.27
CA GLN A 124 15.61 1.76 6.14
C GLN A 124 16.07 1.33 7.54
N HIS A 125 15.24 0.58 8.26
CA HIS A 125 15.74 -0.49 9.12
C HIS A 125 15.38 -1.79 8.42
N ASP A 126 16.02 -2.03 7.28
CA ASP A 126 16.32 -3.40 6.91
C ASP A 126 17.47 -3.79 7.84
N GLU A 127 17.15 -4.23 9.05
CA GLU A 127 18.05 -5.14 9.74
C GLU A 127 18.09 -6.37 8.83
N GLU A 128 19.06 -6.43 7.91
CA GLU A 128 19.51 -7.72 7.45
C GLU A 128 19.77 -8.53 8.71
N PRO A 129 19.16 -9.71 8.89
CA PRO A 129 19.48 -10.52 10.05
C PRO A 129 20.99 -10.77 9.99
N SER A 130 21.71 -10.13 10.92
CA SER A 130 23.15 -10.31 11.09
C SER A 130 23.45 -11.79 10.97
N SER A 131 24.24 -12.16 9.96
CA SER A 131 24.56 -13.56 9.63
C SER A 131 25.45 -14.23 10.69
N SER A 132 25.42 -13.77 11.94
CA SER A 132 26.31 -14.15 13.03
C SER A 132 25.60 -14.66 14.28
N GLN A 133 24.27 -14.87 14.24
CA GLN A 133 23.58 -15.61 15.31
C GLN A 133 23.42 -17.08 14.90
N GLU A 134 24.32 -17.95 15.40
CA GLU A 134 24.09 -19.39 15.37
C GLU A 134 22.79 -19.72 16.13
N PRO A 135 21.95 -20.65 15.62
CA PRO A 135 20.75 -21.06 16.32
C PRO A 135 21.11 -21.69 17.68
N PRO A 136 20.25 -21.53 18.71
CA PRO A 136 20.52 -22.06 20.04
C PRO A 136 20.77 -23.58 19.98
N ARG A 137 21.90 -24.00 20.53
CA ARG A 137 22.34 -25.40 20.61
C ARG A 137 21.47 -26.17 21.63
N HIS A 138 20.22 -26.43 21.27
CA HIS A 138 19.44 -27.66 21.52
C HIS A 138 17.97 -27.36 21.22
N ILE A 139 17.48 -27.78 20.06
CA ILE A 139 16.05 -28.04 19.86
C ILE A 139 16.00 -29.36 19.10
N THR A 140 15.69 -30.45 19.80
CA THR A 140 15.51 -31.77 19.21
C THR A 140 14.17 -31.83 18.49
N TRP A 141 14.19 -31.63 17.17
CA TRP A 141 13.04 -31.95 16.32
C TRP A 141 12.96 -33.48 16.17
N LYS A 142 11.91 -34.11 16.72
CA LYS A 142 11.58 -35.50 16.37
C LYS A 142 11.14 -35.54 14.91
N VAL A 143 12.01 -36.06 14.04
CA VAL A 143 11.67 -36.40 12.66
C VAL A 143 10.67 -37.57 12.70
N PRO A 144 9.45 -37.45 12.14
CA PRO A 144 8.56 -38.59 12.01
C PRO A 144 9.15 -39.59 10.98
N PRO A 145 9.01 -40.91 11.20
CA PRO A 145 9.56 -41.91 10.31
C PRO A 145 8.98 -41.79 8.89
N GLN A 146 9.88 -41.93 7.91
CA GLN A 146 9.64 -41.77 6.47
C GLN A 146 8.49 -42.68 6.01
N GLY A 147 7.28 -42.12 5.84
CA GLY A 147 6.16 -42.92 5.35
C GLY A 147 4.76 -42.32 5.45
N THR A 148 4.59 -41.00 5.57
CA THR A 148 3.24 -40.41 5.51
C THR A 148 3.21 -39.22 4.57
N VAL A 149 2.75 -39.46 3.34
CA VAL A 149 2.34 -38.41 2.42
C VAL A 149 1.07 -37.77 3.00
N GLN A 150 1.17 -36.52 3.44
CA GLN A 150 0.00 -35.65 3.49
C GLN A 150 0.29 -34.37 2.73
N SER A 151 -0.16 -34.38 1.47
CA SER A 151 -0.59 -33.17 0.78
C SER A 151 -1.49 -32.36 1.70
N ARG A 152 -1.16 -31.09 1.91
CA ARG A 152 -2.15 -30.05 2.24
C ARG A 152 -1.55 -28.67 1.96
N TYR A 153 -2.01 -28.08 0.86
CA TYR A 153 -2.01 -26.64 0.66
C TYR A 153 -2.62 -25.95 1.90
N THR A 154 -1.93 -24.95 2.42
CA THR A 154 -2.37 -24.07 3.52
C THR A 154 -2.86 -22.73 2.98
N TRP A 155 -4.03 -22.28 3.46
CA TRP A 155 -4.23 -20.90 3.92
C TRP A 155 -4.56 -20.95 5.41
#